data_AF-A0A1Z3N3W3-F1
#
_entry.id   AF-A0A1Z3N3W3-F1
#
_cell.length_a   1.000
_cell.length_b   1.000
_cell.length_c   1.000
_cell.angle_alpha   90.00
_cell.angle_beta   90.00
_cell.angle_gamma   90.00
#
_symmetry.space_group_name_H-M   'P 1'
#
loop_
_entity.id
_entity.type
_entity.pdbx_description
1 polymer ?
#
loop_
_entity_poly.entity_id
_entity_poly.type
_entity_poly.pdbx_seq_one_letter_code
_entity_poly.pdbx_strand_id
1 'polypeptide(L)'
;MKRSGLATLMALLSLTHNAARAEIIVDLPFPGEFEGDVVTTPATPPAPPAEDTTQSQTTAPAAPTAPVQTEFKGELSITSMSRKSGGATYKIDLQRSAVLNRLELIVEVNKLKIHSASLITERGQQIAVREFRDSRVLSTWESLTSENLNLSDRVVSLELVAESYGGAANIRLRAIGATEVPRLALQSVVEPVAATPTAPPAPSNPVVPVRNEPSVQNSTPSAIAKGAKIVYSGSYVGTITQILGGGKVRVTLDGYSGTHDVDLREIATQTACLDGLCGGYNILYSNSYSGVIKEVFANKKARVVLDGYSGLHIVNLSELAKSVDCHQNFCINRQVLYSNSYDATIKKLFTNGKAQVVLSGYSGLHIVNISELANSIQCLRELCAGDSVMYNNTTKAKILKVYSNNKVQVTIEGYSGTHMINVSEISRPTRCLDGVCAGDSLMYDRTMEAKVIEVYNNRQALITIEGYNGTHTVAISTLSKKVTCASGICAGDQLMYDFTMKAKVLKVFSHGQALITIEGYNGTHTVSLQSLTKPVTCSKGICAGDRVTYDRSYTGKVISVFGNGTAQVTLNGYSGTHNVSLNSLVKMR
;
A
#
# COMPACT_ATOMS: atom_id res chain seq x y z
N MET A 1 53.87 44.19 3.16
CA MET A 1 53.32 43.67 4.43
C MET A 1 53.01 42.19 4.25
N LYS A 2 53.67 41.34 5.05
CA LYS A 2 53.65 39.87 5.01
C LYS A 2 53.01 39.34 6.29
N ARG A 3 52.32 38.19 6.18
CA ARG A 3 52.09 37.07 7.14
C ARG A 3 50.85 36.33 6.61
N SER A 4 50.86 35.12 6.03
CA SER A 4 51.58 33.85 6.24
C SER A 4 51.45 33.27 7.64
N GLY A 5 50.82 32.08 7.69
CA GLY A 5 51.08 31.01 8.67
C GLY A 5 50.03 30.83 9.77
N LEU A 6 49.25 29.74 9.72
CA LEU A 6 49.49 28.59 10.60
C LEU A 6 48.57 27.40 10.23
N ALA A 7 49.21 26.31 9.82
CA ALA A 7 48.69 24.95 9.93
C ALA A 7 49.21 24.32 11.23
N THR A 8 48.60 23.19 11.62
CA THR A 8 49.15 22.09 12.45
C THR A 8 49.21 22.24 14.00
N LEU A 9 48.37 21.41 14.66
CA LEU A 9 48.44 20.70 15.97
C LEU A 9 47.04 20.80 16.64
N MET A 10 46.32 19.80 17.16
CA MET A 10 46.47 18.39 17.57
C MET A 10 45.04 17.78 17.50
N ALA A 11 44.72 16.59 16.98
CA ALA A 11 45.13 15.23 17.36
C ALA A 11 45.08 14.95 18.87
N LEU A 12 43.90 14.68 19.44
CA LEU A 12 43.68 13.84 20.64
C LEU A 12 42.20 13.87 21.05
N LEU A 13 41.47 12.76 20.83
CA LEU A 13 40.43 12.16 21.68
C LEU A 13 39.51 11.26 20.86
N SER A 14 39.95 10.02 20.68
CA SER A 14 39.11 8.87 20.38
C SER A 14 39.47 7.76 21.36
N LEU A 15 38.46 6.94 21.73
CA LEU A 15 38.45 5.69 22.53
C LEU A 15 37.55 5.87 23.77
N THR A 16 36.33 5.34 23.81
CA THR A 16 35.94 3.92 24.01
C THR A 16 34.39 3.86 24.00
N HIS A 17 33.61 2.79 23.73
CA HIS A 17 33.81 1.35 23.51
C HIS A 17 32.52 0.73 22.88
N ASN A 18 32.67 -0.52 22.41
CA ASN A 18 31.67 -1.58 22.14
C ASN A 18 31.22 -1.83 20.69
N ALA A 19 32.06 -2.60 19.99
CA ALA A 19 31.60 -3.68 19.12
C ALA A 19 32.19 -4.99 19.67
N ALA A 20 31.35 -5.99 19.94
CA ALA A 20 31.77 -7.36 20.22
C ALA A 20 31.43 -8.25 19.02
N ARG A 21 32.47 -8.67 18.30
CA ARG A 21 32.53 -9.91 17.52
C ARG A 21 33.86 -10.56 17.89
N ALA A 22 33.83 -11.84 18.25
CA ALA A 22 35.02 -12.66 18.43
C ALA A 22 34.94 -13.86 17.49
N GLU A 23 35.85 -13.90 16.54
CA GLU A 23 36.39 -15.12 15.93
C GLU A 23 37.76 -15.36 16.59
N ILE A 24 38.08 -16.61 16.92
CA ILE A 24 39.42 -17.02 17.40
C ILE A 24 39.92 -18.13 16.47
N ILE A 25 41.17 -17.97 16.02
CA ILE A 25 41.98 -18.87 15.20
C ILE A 25 43.16 -19.40 16.05
N VAL A 26 43.29 -20.73 16.11
CA VAL A 26 44.50 -21.61 15.94
C VAL A 26 45.84 -21.21 16.61
N ASP A 27 46.47 -22.05 17.47
CA ASP A 27 47.43 -23.13 17.10
C ASP A 27 48.14 -23.87 18.30
N LEU A 28 48.51 -25.13 18.02
CA LEU A 28 49.37 -26.23 18.57
C LEU A 28 50.43 -26.01 19.71
N PRO A 29 51.09 -27.06 20.33
CA PRO A 29 51.47 -28.39 19.78
C PRO A 29 51.44 -29.68 20.67
N PHE A 30 51.71 -30.81 19.98
CA PHE A 30 51.95 -32.26 20.32
C PHE A 30 53.05 -32.55 21.38
N PRO A 31 53.22 -33.79 21.98
CA PRO A 31 53.31 -35.11 21.30
C PRO A 31 52.83 -36.40 22.04
N GLY A 32 52.77 -37.53 21.30
CA GLY A 32 52.75 -38.89 21.87
C GLY A 32 52.10 -39.97 20.97
N GLU A 33 52.92 -40.82 20.37
CA GLU A 33 52.61 -41.96 19.47
C GLU A 33 51.91 -43.13 20.18
N PHE A 34 51.13 -43.94 19.45
CA PHE A 34 51.38 -45.38 19.21
C PHE A 34 50.31 -46.00 18.28
N GLU A 35 50.78 -46.96 17.48
CA GLU A 35 50.16 -47.64 16.33
C GLU A 35 49.05 -48.65 16.69
N GLY A 36 48.25 -49.05 15.68
CA GLY A 36 47.64 -50.39 15.63
C GLY A 36 46.26 -50.51 14.96
N ASP A 37 46.24 -50.97 13.71
CA ASP A 37 45.06 -51.50 13.00
C ASP A 37 44.46 -52.72 13.71
N VAL A 38 43.12 -52.79 13.90
CA VAL A 38 42.35 -54.06 13.83
C VAL A 38 40.88 -53.79 13.49
N VAL A 39 40.41 -54.48 12.44
CA VAL A 39 39.01 -54.71 12.04
C VAL A 39 38.21 -55.39 13.15
N THR A 40 37.03 -54.91 13.54
CA THR A 40 35.92 -55.77 13.99
C THR A 40 34.56 -55.03 14.04
N THR A 41 33.53 -55.77 13.67
CA THR A 41 32.09 -55.46 13.62
C THR A 41 31.50 -54.90 14.92
N PRO A 42 30.46 -54.02 14.89
CA PRO A 42 29.72 -53.68 16.10
C PRO A 42 28.68 -54.76 16.43
N ALA A 43 28.90 -55.44 17.56
CA ALA A 43 27.89 -56.20 18.26
C ALA A 43 26.98 -55.27 19.07
N THR A 44 25.69 -55.58 19.04
CA THR A 44 24.58 -54.90 19.74
C THR A 44 24.77 -54.91 21.28
N PRO A 45 24.67 -53.75 21.96
CA PRO A 45 24.51 -53.70 23.41
C PRO A 45 23.03 -53.70 23.84
N PRO A 46 22.71 -54.16 25.06
CA PRO A 46 21.38 -54.62 25.45
C PRO A 46 20.47 -53.50 25.97
N ALA A 47 19.16 -53.77 25.88
CA ALA A 47 18.09 -52.91 26.39
C ALA A 47 18.19 -52.70 27.90
N PRO A 48 18.11 -51.44 28.39
CA PRO A 48 17.86 -51.14 29.80
C PRO A 48 16.38 -51.31 30.19
N PRO A 49 16.08 -51.52 31.48
CA PRO A 49 14.83 -52.11 31.96
C PRO A 49 13.67 -51.12 32.05
N ALA A 50 12.46 -51.66 32.02
CA ALA A 50 11.22 -50.93 32.23
C ALA A 50 11.15 -50.35 33.65
N GLU A 51 11.02 -49.02 33.75
CA GLU A 51 10.59 -48.35 34.97
C GLU A 51 9.16 -47.85 34.82
N ASP A 52 8.33 -48.40 35.70
CA ASP A 52 6.95 -48.05 35.95
C ASP A 52 6.91 -46.78 36.81
N THR A 53 6.48 -45.67 36.23
CA THR A 53 6.17 -44.44 36.96
C THR A 53 4.81 -43.90 36.53
N THR A 54 3.81 -44.26 37.33
CA THR A 54 2.52 -43.57 37.42
C THR A 54 2.74 -42.12 37.87
N GLN A 55 2.70 -41.17 36.92
CA GLN A 55 2.37 -39.78 37.18
C GLN A 55 1.34 -39.31 36.14
N SER A 56 0.15 -38.96 36.62
CA SER A 56 -0.89 -38.30 35.83
C SER A 56 -0.45 -36.89 35.46
N GLN A 57 0.22 -36.77 34.31
CA GLN A 57 0.44 -35.50 33.63
C GLN A 57 -0.75 -35.24 32.70
N THR A 58 -1.57 -34.26 33.07
CA THR A 58 -2.60 -33.68 32.19
C THR A 58 -1.89 -33.00 31.02
N THR A 59 -1.77 -33.70 29.90
CA THR A 59 -1.25 -33.14 28.65
C THR A 59 -2.27 -32.15 28.10
N ALA A 60 -1.84 -30.90 27.93
CA ALA A 60 -2.59 -29.90 27.18
C ALA A 60 -2.86 -30.42 25.75
N PRO A 61 -4.04 -30.17 25.16
CA PRO A 61 -4.35 -30.58 23.80
C PRO A 61 -3.29 -30.05 22.84
N ALA A 62 -2.67 -30.95 22.06
CA ALA A 62 -1.78 -30.57 20.98
C ALA A 62 -2.54 -29.61 20.04
N ALA A 63 -1.92 -28.45 19.78
CA ALA A 63 -2.45 -27.47 18.84
C ALA A 63 -2.70 -28.16 17.48
N PRO A 64 -3.83 -27.89 16.82
CA PRO A 64 -4.16 -28.51 15.55
C PRO A 64 -3.05 -28.23 14.55
N THR A 65 -2.42 -29.30 14.05
CA THR A 65 -1.42 -29.22 13.00
C THR A 65 -2.07 -28.56 11.79
N ALA A 66 -1.52 -27.43 11.35
CA ALA A 66 -2.03 -26.70 10.19
C ALA A 66 -2.15 -27.67 8.99
N PRO A 67 -3.24 -27.60 8.22
CA PRO A 67 -3.43 -28.50 7.09
C PRO A 67 -2.28 -28.34 6.11
N VAL A 68 -1.59 -29.44 5.81
CA VAL A 68 -0.54 -29.50 4.78
C VAL A 68 -1.22 -29.23 3.43
N GLN A 69 -1.12 -27.98 2.94
CA GLN A 69 -1.63 -27.63 1.62
C GLN A 69 -0.82 -28.38 0.56
N THR A 70 -1.47 -29.31 -0.13
CA THR A 70 -0.85 -30.06 -1.23
C THR A 70 -0.87 -29.16 -2.46
N GLU A 71 0.30 -28.66 -2.90
CA GLU A 71 0.41 -27.86 -4.12
C GLU A 71 0.55 -28.78 -5.35
N PHE A 72 -0.37 -28.66 -6.32
CA PHE A 72 -0.32 -29.44 -7.56
C PHE A 72 0.46 -28.68 -8.65
N LYS A 73 1.72 -29.08 -8.93
CA LYS A 73 2.63 -28.31 -9.81
C LYS A 73 2.84 -28.97 -11.17
N GLY A 74 2.55 -28.22 -12.24
CA GLY A 74 2.88 -28.55 -13.62
C GLY A 74 3.96 -27.63 -14.19
N GLU A 75 4.88 -28.15 -14.99
CA GLU A 75 6.00 -27.36 -15.55
C GLU A 75 6.09 -27.50 -17.08
N LEU A 76 6.55 -26.43 -17.75
CA LEU A 76 6.90 -26.39 -19.17
C LEU A 76 8.17 -25.55 -19.37
N SER A 77 9.17 -26.12 -20.05
CA SER A 77 10.34 -25.36 -20.50
C SER A 77 10.11 -24.85 -21.92
N ILE A 78 10.29 -23.54 -22.14
CA ILE A 78 10.25 -22.89 -23.44
C ILE A 78 11.66 -22.46 -23.78
N THR A 79 12.21 -23.02 -24.85
CA THR A 79 13.57 -22.76 -25.31
C THR A 79 13.59 -21.80 -26.49
N SER A 80 14.72 -21.12 -26.68
CA SER A 80 14.99 -20.28 -27.86
C SER A 80 13.98 -19.15 -28.08
N MET A 81 13.68 -18.38 -27.04
CA MET A 81 12.76 -17.25 -27.14
C MET A 81 13.25 -16.15 -28.10
N SER A 82 12.32 -15.52 -28.81
CA SER A 82 12.58 -14.59 -29.92
C SER A 82 13.16 -13.28 -29.40
N ARG A 83 14.04 -12.69 -30.21
CA ARG A 83 14.66 -11.37 -29.98
C ARG A 83 13.93 -10.24 -30.71
N LYS A 84 12.80 -10.54 -31.36
CA LYS A 84 12.06 -9.52 -32.11
C LYS A 84 11.46 -8.50 -31.16
N SER A 85 11.65 -7.23 -31.51
CA SER A 85 11.14 -6.10 -30.74
C SER A 85 9.62 -6.19 -30.60
N GLY A 86 9.12 -6.05 -29.37
CA GLY A 86 7.70 -6.22 -29.04
C GLY A 86 7.34 -7.64 -28.60
N GLY A 87 8.29 -8.58 -28.66
CA GLY A 87 8.15 -9.96 -28.22
C GLY A 87 7.33 -10.84 -29.14
N ALA A 88 7.59 -12.15 -29.08
CA ALA A 88 6.76 -13.15 -29.72
C ALA A 88 5.66 -13.61 -28.76
N THR A 89 4.52 -14.02 -29.32
CA THR A 89 3.42 -14.61 -28.57
C THR A 89 3.60 -16.12 -28.50
N TYR A 90 3.74 -16.64 -27.30
CA TYR A 90 3.84 -18.05 -26.97
C TYR A 90 2.48 -18.53 -26.47
N LYS A 91 1.80 -19.35 -27.28
CA LYS A 91 0.52 -19.94 -26.89
C LYS A 91 0.75 -21.32 -26.28
N ILE A 92 0.31 -21.48 -25.05
CA ILE A 92 0.56 -22.65 -24.19
C ILE A 92 -0.80 -23.24 -23.83
N ASP A 93 -1.09 -24.43 -24.30
CA ASP A 93 -2.35 -25.11 -24.00
C ASP A 93 -2.20 -25.99 -22.75
N LEU A 94 -3.26 -26.07 -21.97
CA LEU A 94 -3.39 -27.08 -20.92
C LEU A 94 -4.05 -28.31 -21.54
N GLN A 95 -3.42 -29.48 -21.42
CA GLN A 95 -3.97 -30.74 -21.98
C GLN A 95 -5.37 -31.06 -21.42
N ARG A 96 -5.66 -30.59 -20.20
CA ARG A 96 -6.98 -30.58 -19.57
C ARG A 96 -7.19 -29.25 -18.89
N SER A 97 -8.38 -28.69 -19.03
CA SER A 97 -8.74 -27.42 -18.41
C SER A 97 -8.68 -27.52 -16.89
N ALA A 98 -7.92 -26.66 -16.21
CA ALA A 98 -7.70 -26.74 -14.76
C ALA A 98 -7.88 -25.37 -14.08
N VAL A 99 -8.28 -25.39 -12.80
CA VAL A 99 -8.31 -24.16 -11.97
C VAL A 99 -6.90 -23.89 -11.47
N LEU A 100 -6.37 -22.72 -11.79
CA LEU A 100 -5.01 -22.30 -11.43
C LEU A 100 -5.05 -21.39 -10.21
N ASN A 101 -4.21 -21.68 -9.22
CA ASN A 101 -3.97 -20.81 -8.08
C ASN A 101 -2.93 -19.75 -8.40
N ARG A 102 -1.84 -20.13 -9.09
CA ARG A 102 -0.69 -19.25 -9.30
C ARG A 102 0.15 -19.70 -10.50
N LEU A 103 0.87 -18.76 -11.09
CA LEU A 103 1.91 -19.01 -12.09
C LEU A 103 3.27 -18.56 -11.54
N GLU A 104 4.32 -19.32 -11.86
CA GLU A 104 5.70 -18.95 -11.58
C GLU A 104 6.50 -19.12 -12.88
N LEU A 105 7.29 -18.12 -13.22
CA LEU A 105 8.17 -18.13 -14.38
C LEU A 105 9.59 -17.94 -13.90
N ILE A 106 10.50 -18.81 -14.32
CA ILE A 106 11.93 -18.74 -13.99
C ILE A 106 12.71 -18.60 -15.29
N VAL A 107 13.61 -17.62 -15.34
CA VAL A 107 14.50 -17.46 -16.48
C VAL A 107 15.70 -18.39 -16.35
N GLU A 108 15.87 -19.34 -17.24
CA GLU A 108 16.95 -20.36 -17.14
C GLU A 108 18.21 -19.92 -17.88
N VAL A 109 18.06 -19.24 -19.03
CA VAL A 109 19.17 -18.83 -19.89
C VAL A 109 18.89 -17.46 -20.47
N ASN A 110 19.90 -16.57 -20.45
CA ASN A 110 19.86 -15.18 -20.95
C ASN A 110 18.78 -14.32 -20.28
N LYS A 111 18.72 -13.04 -20.65
CA LYS A 111 17.77 -12.08 -20.05
C LYS A 111 16.44 -12.12 -20.80
N LEU A 112 15.33 -11.91 -20.10
CA LEU A 112 13.98 -11.91 -20.69
C LEU A 112 13.18 -10.69 -20.24
N LYS A 113 12.44 -10.07 -21.15
CA LYS A 113 11.35 -9.14 -20.81
C LYS A 113 10.01 -9.76 -21.15
N ILE A 114 9.06 -9.70 -20.23
CA ILE A 114 7.68 -10.13 -20.47
C ILE A 114 6.86 -8.86 -20.73
N HIS A 115 6.23 -8.77 -21.90
CA HIS A 115 5.37 -7.64 -22.25
C HIS A 115 3.95 -7.83 -21.70
N SER A 116 3.42 -9.05 -21.78
CA SER A 116 2.14 -9.40 -21.17
C SER A 116 1.98 -10.91 -20.99
N ALA A 117 1.11 -11.32 -20.08
CA ALA A 117 0.58 -12.68 -20.06
C ALA A 117 -0.92 -12.67 -19.79
N SER A 118 -1.63 -13.61 -20.40
CA SER A 118 -3.07 -13.76 -20.20
C SER A 118 -3.48 -15.23 -20.15
N LEU A 119 -4.54 -15.50 -19.42
CA LEU A 119 -5.18 -16.80 -19.27
C LEU A 119 -6.46 -16.80 -20.11
N ILE A 120 -6.70 -17.86 -20.86
CA ILE A 120 -7.96 -18.06 -21.58
C ILE A 120 -8.71 -19.14 -20.83
N THR A 121 -9.92 -18.79 -20.36
CA THR A 121 -10.80 -19.72 -19.66
C THR A 121 -11.58 -20.60 -20.64
N GLU A 122 -12.19 -21.66 -20.12
CA GLU A 122 -13.09 -22.54 -20.88
C GLU A 122 -14.28 -21.78 -21.50
N ARG A 123 -14.69 -20.66 -20.90
CA ARG A 123 -15.71 -19.76 -21.43
C ARG A 123 -15.22 -18.80 -22.53
N GLY A 124 -13.94 -18.91 -22.91
CA GLY A 124 -13.30 -18.01 -23.87
C GLY A 124 -12.96 -16.62 -23.30
N GLN A 125 -13.15 -16.40 -21.99
CA GLN A 125 -12.76 -15.14 -21.36
C GLN A 125 -11.24 -15.08 -21.20
N GLN A 126 -10.66 -13.97 -21.68
CA GLN A 126 -9.25 -13.64 -21.49
C GLN A 126 -9.05 -12.85 -20.18
N ILE A 127 -8.14 -13.31 -19.33
CA ILE A 127 -7.84 -12.73 -18.02
C ILE A 127 -6.35 -12.37 -17.99
N ALA A 128 -6.04 -11.09 -17.85
CA ALA A 128 -4.65 -10.64 -17.78
C ALA A 128 -3.99 -11.03 -16.45
N VAL A 129 -2.76 -11.54 -16.51
CA VAL A 129 -1.93 -11.80 -15.32
C VAL A 129 -1.14 -10.53 -15.00
N ARG A 130 -1.59 -9.80 -13.98
CA ARG A 130 -1.15 -8.42 -13.71
C ARG A 130 0.36 -8.31 -13.48
N GLU A 131 0.97 -9.23 -12.74
CA GLU A 131 2.40 -9.19 -12.39
C GLU A 131 3.30 -9.41 -13.61
N PHE A 132 2.76 -10.04 -14.67
CA PHE A 132 3.50 -10.37 -15.89
C PHE A 132 3.31 -9.28 -16.95
N ARG A 133 2.63 -8.17 -16.63
CA ARG A 133 2.43 -7.05 -17.55
C ARG A 133 3.63 -6.09 -17.49
N ASP A 134 4.27 -5.88 -18.63
CA ASP A 134 5.43 -5.01 -18.84
C ASP A 134 6.50 -5.18 -17.73
N SER A 135 6.98 -6.41 -17.58
CA SER A 135 8.02 -6.72 -16.61
C SER A 135 9.29 -5.92 -16.90
N ARG A 136 10.12 -5.73 -15.87
CA ARG A 136 11.53 -5.38 -16.10
C ARG A 136 12.24 -6.50 -16.89
N VAL A 137 13.42 -6.20 -17.39
CA VAL A 137 14.30 -7.23 -17.96
C VAL A 137 14.80 -8.12 -16.82
N LEU A 138 14.27 -9.34 -16.78
CA LEU A 138 14.61 -10.40 -15.84
C LEU A 138 15.98 -10.99 -16.20
N SER A 139 16.81 -11.22 -15.19
CA SER A 139 18.12 -11.86 -15.34
C SER A 139 18.03 -13.38 -15.26
N THR A 140 19.09 -14.08 -15.65
CA THR A 140 19.19 -15.53 -15.48
C THR A 140 18.97 -15.92 -14.01
N TRP A 141 18.18 -16.96 -13.79
CA TRP A 141 17.69 -17.48 -12.50
C TRP A 141 16.73 -16.57 -11.73
N GLU A 142 16.36 -15.41 -12.28
CA GLU A 142 15.32 -14.58 -11.69
C GLU A 142 13.96 -15.24 -11.90
N SER A 143 13.13 -15.24 -10.85
CA SER A 143 11.76 -15.74 -10.90
C SER A 143 10.75 -14.60 -10.79
N LEU A 144 9.65 -14.74 -11.51
CA LEU A 144 8.49 -13.87 -11.45
C LEU A 144 7.27 -14.74 -11.12
N THR A 145 6.57 -14.38 -10.05
CA THR A 145 5.43 -15.16 -9.55
C THR A 145 4.17 -14.28 -9.61
N SER A 146 3.07 -14.83 -10.12
CA SER A 146 1.78 -14.13 -10.15
C SER A 146 1.18 -14.01 -8.75
N GLU A 147 0.21 -13.11 -8.60
CA GLU A 147 -0.68 -13.14 -7.45
C GLU A 147 -1.54 -14.42 -7.44
N ASN A 148 -2.27 -14.65 -6.33
CA ASN A 148 -3.27 -15.70 -6.27
C ASN A 148 -4.38 -15.38 -7.26
N LEU A 149 -4.50 -16.20 -8.29
CA LEU A 149 -5.34 -15.95 -9.45
C LEU A 149 -6.85 -15.98 -9.10
N ASN A 150 -7.25 -16.55 -7.95
CA ASN A 150 -8.62 -16.58 -7.42
C ASN A 150 -9.72 -16.81 -8.48
N LEU A 151 -9.42 -17.67 -9.47
CA LEU A 151 -10.31 -17.93 -10.59
C LEU A 151 -11.36 -18.96 -10.19
N SER A 152 -12.63 -18.64 -10.39
CA SER A 152 -13.71 -19.63 -10.31
C SER A 152 -13.74 -20.57 -11.52
N ASP A 153 -13.16 -20.14 -12.64
CA ASP A 153 -13.27 -20.80 -13.94
C ASP A 153 -11.99 -21.59 -14.27
N ARG A 154 -12.17 -22.67 -15.05
CA ARG A 154 -11.06 -23.49 -15.54
C ARG A 154 -10.34 -22.79 -16.69
N VAL A 155 -9.01 -22.82 -16.68
CA VAL A 155 -8.13 -22.27 -17.72
C VAL A 155 -7.85 -23.35 -18.76
N VAL A 156 -8.00 -23.02 -20.05
CA VAL A 156 -7.71 -23.92 -21.18
C VAL A 156 -6.36 -23.62 -21.82
N SER A 157 -5.95 -22.35 -21.86
CA SER A 157 -4.67 -21.95 -22.46
C SER A 157 -4.12 -20.68 -21.84
N LEU A 158 -2.85 -20.42 -22.12
CA LEU A 158 -2.06 -19.29 -21.66
C LEU A 158 -1.43 -18.62 -22.88
N GLU A 159 -1.49 -17.30 -22.94
CA GLU A 159 -0.77 -16.52 -23.94
C GLU A 159 0.28 -15.67 -23.24
N LEU A 160 1.55 -15.90 -23.56
CA LEU A 160 2.69 -15.17 -23.02
C LEU A 160 3.34 -14.37 -24.15
N VAL A 161 3.42 -13.05 -24.01
CA VAL A 161 4.16 -12.18 -24.95
C VAL A 161 5.47 -11.79 -24.30
N ALA A 162 6.59 -12.25 -24.86
CA ALA A 162 7.90 -12.04 -24.27
C ALA A 162 9.02 -11.90 -25.31
N GLU A 163 10.08 -11.19 -24.92
CA GLU A 163 11.22 -10.82 -25.75
C GLU A 163 12.53 -11.14 -25.04
N SER A 164 13.45 -11.80 -25.74
CA SER A 164 14.77 -12.14 -25.24
C SER A 164 15.77 -11.00 -25.43
N TYR A 165 16.58 -10.74 -24.39
CA TYR A 165 17.59 -9.68 -24.36
C TYR A 165 19.01 -10.26 -24.33
N GLY A 166 19.84 -9.83 -25.29
CA GLY A 166 21.25 -10.24 -25.46
C GLY A 166 21.44 -11.61 -26.12
N GLY A 167 20.66 -12.60 -25.69
CA GLY A 167 20.77 -14.01 -26.07
C GLY A 167 19.49 -14.60 -26.67
N ALA A 168 19.45 -15.89 -27.00
CA ALA A 168 18.17 -16.60 -27.10
C ALA A 168 17.82 -17.10 -25.69
N ALA A 169 16.70 -16.68 -25.13
CA ALA A 169 16.37 -16.99 -23.73
C ALA A 169 15.65 -18.31 -23.60
N ASN A 170 15.86 -18.99 -22.48
CA ASN A 170 15.09 -20.16 -22.08
C ASN A 170 14.39 -19.84 -20.77
N ILE A 171 13.14 -20.29 -20.64
CA ILE A 171 12.37 -20.14 -19.41
C ILE A 171 11.73 -21.45 -18.99
N ARG A 172 11.45 -21.55 -17.69
CA ARG A 172 10.60 -22.56 -17.10
C ARG A 172 9.34 -21.89 -16.58
N LEU A 173 8.20 -22.24 -17.16
CA LEU A 173 6.88 -21.83 -16.68
C LEU A 173 6.30 -22.94 -15.81
N ARG A 174 5.84 -22.56 -14.62
CA ARG A 174 5.17 -23.44 -13.65
C ARG A 174 3.75 -22.96 -13.43
N ALA A 175 2.79 -23.87 -13.57
CA ALA A 175 1.40 -23.64 -13.22
C ALA A 175 1.03 -24.44 -11.98
N ILE A 176 0.50 -23.76 -10.96
CA ILE A 176 0.08 -24.37 -9.70
C ILE A 176 -1.44 -24.49 -9.73
N GLY A 177 -1.94 -25.72 -9.81
CA GLY A 177 -3.36 -26.04 -9.83
C GLY A 177 -3.97 -26.10 -8.43
N ALA A 178 -5.26 -25.81 -8.33
CA ALA A 178 -6.02 -25.92 -7.08
C ALA A 178 -6.37 -27.37 -6.73
N THR A 179 -6.71 -28.18 -7.74
CA THR A 179 -7.31 -29.50 -7.55
C THR A 179 -6.57 -30.63 -8.28
N GLU A 180 -5.76 -30.31 -9.29
CA GLU A 180 -5.06 -31.28 -10.12
C GLU A 180 -3.76 -30.70 -10.69
N VAL A 181 -2.83 -31.57 -11.09
CA VAL A 181 -1.54 -31.16 -11.69
C VAL A 181 -1.79 -30.68 -13.13
N PRO A 182 -1.58 -29.39 -13.45
CA PRO A 182 -1.75 -28.90 -14.81
C PRO A 182 -0.71 -29.51 -15.74
N ARG A 183 -1.10 -29.95 -16.94
CA ARG A 183 -0.16 -30.42 -17.97
C ARG A 183 -0.09 -29.41 -19.10
N LEU A 184 1.05 -28.74 -19.21
CA LEU A 184 1.28 -27.64 -20.15
C LEU A 184 1.92 -28.16 -21.44
N ALA A 185 1.51 -27.64 -22.59
CA ALA A 185 2.11 -27.94 -23.89
C ALA A 185 2.22 -26.65 -24.72
N LEU A 186 3.39 -26.39 -25.31
CA LEU A 186 3.59 -25.26 -26.23
C LEU A 186 2.95 -25.59 -27.58
N GLN A 187 1.98 -24.80 -28.02
CA GLN A 187 1.26 -25.03 -29.28
C GLN A 187 1.89 -24.28 -30.45
N SER A 188 2.06 -22.97 -30.30
CA SER A 188 2.54 -22.11 -31.39
C SER A 188 3.31 -20.90 -30.87
N VAL A 189 4.28 -20.46 -31.66
CA VAL A 189 5.00 -19.21 -31.46
C VAL A 189 4.64 -18.29 -32.62
N VAL A 190 3.92 -17.21 -32.32
CA VAL A 190 3.56 -16.19 -33.31
C VAL A 190 4.53 -15.02 -33.16
N GLU A 191 5.41 -14.86 -34.13
CA GLU A 191 6.33 -13.73 -34.16
C GLU A 191 5.57 -12.43 -34.51
N PRO A 192 5.96 -11.28 -33.94
CA PRO A 192 5.30 -10.02 -34.25
C PRO A 192 5.54 -9.70 -35.72
N VAL A 193 4.45 -9.40 -36.43
CA VAL A 193 4.52 -8.88 -37.80
C VAL A 193 5.12 -7.48 -37.72
N ALA A 194 6.25 -7.26 -38.41
CA ALA A 194 6.86 -5.94 -38.47
C ALA A 194 5.81 -4.94 -38.94
N ALA A 195 5.49 -3.94 -38.11
CA ALA A 195 4.47 -2.96 -38.42
C ALA A 195 4.81 -2.28 -39.75
N THR A 196 3.96 -2.49 -40.76
CA THR A 196 4.06 -1.75 -42.01
C THR A 196 3.73 -0.30 -41.69
N PRO A 197 4.59 0.67 -42.00
CA PRO A 197 4.38 2.06 -41.61
C PRO A 197 3.06 2.59 -42.21
N THR A 198 2.08 2.85 -41.36
CA THR A 198 0.84 3.53 -41.72
C THR A 198 1.15 4.98 -42.09
N ALA A 199 0.62 5.42 -43.23
CA ALA A 199 0.77 6.77 -43.74
C ALA A 199 0.30 7.82 -42.71
N PRO A 200 0.97 8.98 -42.60
CA PRO A 200 0.64 9.99 -41.60
C PRO A 200 -0.76 10.59 -41.81
N PRO A 201 -1.54 10.84 -40.74
CA PRO A 201 -2.78 11.60 -40.84
C PRO A 201 -2.49 13.08 -41.16
N ALA A 202 -3.38 13.68 -41.95
CA ALA A 202 -3.30 15.08 -42.36
C ALA A 202 -3.39 16.05 -41.15
N PRO A 203 -2.65 17.17 -41.16
CA PRO A 203 -2.59 18.09 -40.03
C PRO A 203 -3.90 18.87 -39.85
N SER A 204 -4.49 18.78 -38.65
CA SER A 204 -5.56 19.66 -38.19
C SER A 204 -4.99 20.90 -37.50
N ASN A 205 -5.64 22.05 -37.75
CA ASN A 205 -5.26 23.42 -37.37
C ASN A 205 -4.87 23.64 -35.89
N PRO A 206 -4.02 24.66 -35.59
CA PRO A 206 -3.49 24.91 -34.26
C PRO A 206 -4.42 25.78 -33.38
N VAL A 207 -4.40 25.48 -32.07
CA VAL A 207 -5.01 26.24 -30.97
C VAL A 207 -3.91 26.95 -30.17
N VAL A 208 -4.01 28.29 -30.09
CA VAL A 208 -3.69 29.25 -29.00
C VAL A 208 -2.24 29.32 -28.46
N PRO A 209 -1.70 30.54 -28.21
CA PRO A 209 -0.26 30.76 -28.09
C PRO A 209 0.28 30.53 -26.68
N VAL A 210 1.41 29.82 -26.60
CA VAL A 210 2.24 29.68 -25.40
C VAL A 210 3.25 30.84 -25.33
N ARG A 211 3.38 31.34 -24.11
CA ARG A 211 4.20 32.43 -23.60
C ARG A 211 5.66 32.40 -24.10
N ASN A 212 6.13 33.58 -24.52
CA ASN A 212 7.48 33.87 -25.02
C ASN A 212 8.60 33.35 -24.11
N GLU A 213 9.32 32.33 -24.58
CA GLU A 213 10.72 32.07 -24.24
C GLU A 213 11.63 32.89 -25.17
N PRO A 214 12.86 33.26 -24.73
CA PRO A 214 13.80 33.99 -25.56
C PRO A 214 14.13 33.18 -26.81
N SER A 215 13.90 33.78 -27.98
CA SER A 215 14.18 33.18 -29.28
C SER A 215 15.66 32.81 -29.38
N VAL A 216 15.96 31.51 -29.27
CA VAL A 216 17.25 30.98 -29.70
C VAL A 216 17.30 31.24 -31.21
N GLN A 217 18.22 32.10 -31.65
CA GLN A 217 18.43 32.40 -33.06
C GLN A 217 18.59 31.07 -33.80
N ASN A 218 17.71 30.80 -34.77
CA ASN A 218 17.89 29.73 -35.74
C ASN A 218 19.25 29.94 -36.41
N SER A 219 20.26 29.20 -35.96
CA SER A 219 21.60 29.29 -36.51
C SER A 219 21.53 28.83 -37.97
N THR A 220 21.82 29.73 -38.89
CA THR A 220 22.00 29.42 -40.30
C THR A 220 22.93 28.21 -40.46
N PRO A 221 22.65 27.26 -41.37
CA PRO A 221 23.51 26.11 -41.59
C PRO A 221 24.95 26.56 -41.74
N SER A 222 25.87 25.94 -41.00
CA SER A 222 27.30 26.24 -41.14
C SER A 222 27.65 26.13 -42.62
N ALA A 223 28.23 27.19 -43.18
CA ALA A 223 28.67 27.21 -44.58
C ALA A 223 29.56 26.00 -44.84
N ILE A 224 29.41 25.38 -46.02
CA ILE A 224 30.24 24.24 -46.45
C ILE A 224 31.69 24.72 -46.53
N ALA A 225 32.49 24.35 -45.54
CA ALA A 225 33.86 24.80 -45.37
C ALA A 225 34.76 23.63 -44.95
N LYS A 226 36.06 23.74 -45.24
CA LYS A 226 37.06 22.82 -44.69
C LYS A 226 36.99 22.85 -43.16
N GLY A 227 36.95 21.68 -42.53
CA GLY A 227 36.79 21.48 -41.09
C GLY A 227 35.34 21.36 -40.63
N ALA A 228 34.34 21.61 -41.49
CA ALA A 228 32.95 21.44 -41.11
C ALA A 228 32.60 19.97 -40.88
N LYS A 229 31.92 19.69 -39.76
CA LYS A 229 31.31 18.40 -39.48
C LYS A 229 30.06 18.22 -40.34
N ILE A 230 29.88 17.01 -40.86
CA ILE A 230 28.79 16.63 -41.76
C ILE A 230 28.20 15.28 -41.39
N VAL A 231 26.98 15.02 -41.86
CA VAL A 231 26.44 13.67 -42.01
C VAL A 231 26.27 13.36 -43.50
N TYR A 232 26.80 12.24 -43.96
CA TYR A 232 26.79 11.73 -45.33
C TYR A 232 25.84 10.54 -45.45
N SER A 233 25.06 10.51 -46.53
CA SER A 233 24.09 9.44 -46.84
C SER A 233 23.14 9.13 -45.67
N GLY A 234 22.89 10.11 -44.81
CA GLY A 234 22.00 10.00 -43.65
C GLY A 234 22.50 9.18 -42.45
N SER A 235 23.69 8.58 -42.52
CA SER A 235 24.17 7.60 -41.51
C SER A 235 25.62 7.78 -41.08
N TYR A 236 26.47 8.40 -41.91
CA TYR A 236 27.90 8.48 -41.65
C TYR A 236 28.30 9.89 -41.25
N VAL A 237 28.84 10.08 -40.05
CA VAL A 237 29.35 11.39 -39.64
C VAL A 237 30.81 11.52 -40.02
N GLY A 238 31.21 12.69 -40.48
CA GLY A 238 32.58 12.97 -40.88
C GLY A 238 32.91 14.45 -40.88
N THR A 239 34.11 14.78 -41.33
CA THR A 239 34.62 16.14 -41.42
C THR A 239 35.11 16.42 -42.82
N ILE A 240 34.77 17.59 -43.40
CA ILE A 240 35.28 18.02 -44.70
C ILE A 240 36.78 18.35 -44.57
N THR A 241 37.62 17.66 -45.34
CA THR A 241 39.07 17.92 -45.39
C THR A 241 39.48 18.79 -46.57
N GLN A 242 38.72 18.74 -47.67
CA GLN A 242 38.96 19.55 -48.87
C GLN A 242 37.66 19.79 -49.64
N ILE A 243 37.49 20.99 -50.19
CA ILE A 243 36.41 21.29 -51.14
C ILE A 243 36.95 21.03 -52.55
N LEU A 244 36.26 20.18 -53.30
CA LEU A 244 36.62 19.84 -54.68
C LEU A 244 35.71 20.63 -55.64
N GLY A 245 36.19 20.91 -56.85
CA GLY A 245 35.35 21.48 -57.90
C GLY A 245 34.22 20.53 -58.30
N GLY A 246 33.20 21.04 -58.99
CA GLY A 246 32.14 20.20 -59.57
C GLY A 246 31.13 19.64 -58.57
N GLY A 247 30.94 20.29 -57.42
CA GLY A 247 29.92 19.89 -56.43
C GLY A 247 30.32 18.74 -55.51
N LYS A 248 31.61 18.43 -55.40
CA LYS A 248 32.13 17.35 -54.54
C LYS A 248 32.97 17.89 -53.39
N VAL A 249 33.09 17.12 -52.32
CA VAL A 249 34.00 17.40 -51.21
C VAL A 249 34.73 16.13 -50.81
N ARG A 250 35.97 16.29 -50.34
CA ARG A 250 36.73 15.22 -49.69
C ARG A 250 36.46 15.26 -48.20
N VAL A 251 36.14 14.12 -47.62
CA VAL A 251 35.75 13.98 -46.21
C VAL A 251 36.53 12.85 -45.53
N THR A 252 36.75 12.96 -44.23
CA THR A 252 37.12 11.83 -43.36
C THR A 252 35.89 11.39 -42.59
N LEU A 253 35.50 10.13 -42.70
CA LEU A 253 34.34 9.58 -41.99
C LEU A 253 34.77 8.97 -40.66
N ASP A 254 34.02 9.25 -39.59
CA ASP A 254 34.30 8.75 -38.25
C ASP A 254 34.22 7.21 -38.25
N GLY A 255 35.28 6.54 -37.80
CA GLY A 255 35.38 5.07 -37.77
C GLY A 255 35.88 4.41 -39.06
N TYR A 256 36.16 5.19 -40.12
CA TYR A 256 36.73 4.71 -41.37
C TYR A 256 38.15 5.26 -41.57
N SER A 257 39.01 4.47 -42.21
CA SER A 257 40.37 4.91 -42.55
C SER A 257 40.38 5.64 -43.90
N GLY A 258 41.20 6.70 -43.98
CA GLY A 258 41.42 7.45 -45.21
C GLY A 258 40.41 8.57 -45.47
N THR A 259 40.34 9.00 -46.72
CA THR A 259 39.46 10.09 -47.19
C THR A 259 38.57 9.63 -48.33
N HIS A 260 37.35 10.15 -48.40
CA HIS A 260 36.36 9.82 -49.40
C HIS A 260 35.88 11.07 -50.13
N ASP A 261 35.68 10.98 -51.44
CA ASP A 261 35.10 12.05 -52.24
C ASP A 261 33.57 11.83 -52.34
N VAL A 262 32.77 12.76 -51.82
CA VAL A 262 31.31 12.66 -51.73
C VAL A 262 30.62 13.87 -52.38
N ASP A 263 29.39 13.70 -52.84
CA ASP A 263 28.60 14.78 -53.44
C ASP A 263 28.03 15.72 -52.37
N LEU A 264 28.09 17.03 -52.61
CA LEU A 264 27.51 18.04 -51.73
C LEU A 264 26.00 17.88 -51.50
N ARG A 265 25.28 17.24 -52.44
CA ARG A 265 23.85 16.98 -52.32
C ARG A 265 23.51 15.87 -51.33
N GLU A 266 24.48 15.03 -50.99
CA GLU A 266 24.31 13.87 -50.11
C GLU A 266 24.78 14.13 -48.67
N ILE A 267 25.25 15.34 -48.39
CA ILE A 267 25.74 15.73 -47.07
C ILE A 267 24.82 16.77 -46.44
N ALA A 268 24.81 16.80 -45.11
CA ALA A 268 24.25 17.90 -44.34
C ALA A 268 25.26 18.39 -43.31
N THR A 269 25.45 19.70 -43.21
CA THR A 269 26.38 20.30 -42.26
C THR A 269 25.81 20.32 -40.85
N GLN A 270 26.70 20.27 -39.87
CA GLN A 270 26.35 20.44 -38.46
C GLN A 270 25.82 21.85 -38.21
N THR A 271 24.76 21.93 -37.42
CA THR A 271 24.19 23.14 -36.83
C THR A 271 24.26 23.07 -35.31
N ALA A 272 24.25 24.22 -34.64
CA ALA A 272 24.23 24.28 -33.17
C ALA A 272 22.89 23.74 -32.62
N CYS A 273 21.80 24.14 -33.26
CA CYS A 273 20.43 23.77 -32.93
C CYS A 273 19.58 23.64 -34.21
N LEU A 274 18.56 22.79 -34.16
CA LEU A 274 17.50 22.71 -35.17
C LEU A 274 16.20 22.32 -34.48
N ASP A 275 15.09 22.99 -34.82
CA ASP A 275 13.75 22.72 -34.25
C ASP A 275 13.73 22.72 -32.70
N GLY A 276 14.52 23.61 -32.08
CA GLY A 276 14.63 23.73 -30.62
C GLY A 276 15.42 22.60 -29.93
N LEU A 277 16.04 21.70 -30.70
CA LEU A 277 16.92 20.63 -30.23
C LEU A 277 18.38 20.99 -30.53
N CYS A 278 19.21 21.01 -29.50
CA CYS A 278 20.61 21.45 -29.56
C CYS A 278 21.56 20.37 -29.05
N GLY A 279 22.85 20.47 -29.43
CA GLY A 279 23.91 19.69 -28.80
C GLY A 279 23.92 19.87 -27.27
N GLY A 280 24.08 18.77 -26.54
CA GLY A 280 24.08 18.70 -25.07
C GLY A 280 22.71 18.49 -24.43
N TYR A 281 21.60 18.59 -25.17
CA TYR A 281 20.27 18.39 -24.60
C TYR A 281 20.00 16.93 -24.26
N ASN A 282 19.41 16.72 -23.09
CA ASN A 282 18.81 15.44 -22.72
C ASN A 282 17.57 15.19 -23.58
N ILE A 283 17.45 13.98 -24.12
CA ILE A 283 16.34 13.59 -24.98
C ILE A 283 15.75 12.24 -24.58
N LEU A 284 14.56 11.97 -25.11
CA LEU A 284 13.96 10.65 -25.18
C LEU A 284 13.78 10.28 -26.66
N TYR A 285 14.45 9.21 -27.09
CA TYR A 285 14.40 8.66 -28.43
C TYR A 285 13.39 7.52 -28.51
N SER A 286 12.56 7.53 -29.55
CA SER A 286 11.59 6.47 -29.86
C SER A 286 10.73 6.07 -28.65
N ASN A 287 10.41 7.04 -27.79
CA ASN A 287 9.58 6.88 -26.59
C ASN A 287 10.11 5.92 -25.50
N SER A 288 11.34 5.41 -25.62
CA SER A 288 11.85 4.33 -24.76
C SER A 288 13.32 4.47 -24.33
N TYR A 289 14.11 5.32 -25.00
CA TYR A 289 15.54 5.42 -24.73
C TYR A 289 15.93 6.85 -24.37
N SER A 290 16.34 7.08 -23.13
CA SER A 290 16.90 8.38 -22.77
C SER A 290 18.32 8.52 -23.30
N GLY A 291 18.77 9.75 -23.51
CA GLY A 291 20.12 10.02 -23.99
C GLY A 291 20.44 11.49 -24.07
N VAL A 292 21.54 11.81 -24.74
CA VAL A 292 22.04 13.17 -24.94
C VAL A 292 22.38 13.39 -26.41
N ILE A 293 21.90 14.50 -26.97
CA ILE A 293 22.32 14.94 -28.30
C ILE A 293 23.80 15.36 -28.25
N LYS A 294 24.62 14.83 -29.15
CA LYS A 294 26.00 15.30 -29.35
C LYS A 294 26.07 16.34 -30.46
N GLU A 295 25.42 16.05 -31.59
CA GLU A 295 25.46 16.90 -32.78
C GLU A 295 24.10 16.92 -33.46
N VAL A 296 23.79 18.03 -34.13
CA VAL A 296 22.55 18.24 -34.88
C VAL A 296 22.92 18.63 -36.31
N PHE A 297 22.23 18.09 -37.31
CA PHE A 297 22.54 18.31 -38.73
C PHE A 297 21.37 18.94 -39.47
N ALA A 298 21.67 19.72 -40.52
CA ALA A 298 20.68 20.47 -41.30
C ALA A 298 19.60 19.61 -41.99
N ASN A 299 19.85 18.31 -42.20
CA ASN A 299 18.88 17.36 -42.79
C ASN A 299 17.94 16.70 -41.77
N LYS A 300 17.70 17.37 -40.64
CA LYS A 300 16.83 16.88 -39.56
C LYS A 300 17.30 15.55 -38.93
N LYS A 301 18.61 15.28 -38.97
CA LYS A 301 19.25 14.19 -38.21
C LYS A 301 19.99 14.73 -36.99
N ALA A 302 20.17 13.89 -35.98
CA ALA A 302 21.02 14.15 -34.84
C ALA A 302 21.91 12.95 -34.53
N ARG A 303 23.14 13.21 -34.08
CA ARG A 303 24.00 12.20 -33.47
C ARG A 303 23.80 12.22 -31.97
N VAL A 304 23.41 11.10 -31.39
CA VAL A 304 23.04 10.97 -29.97
C VAL A 304 23.87 9.88 -29.28
N VAL A 305 24.06 10.02 -27.97
CA VAL A 305 24.48 8.92 -27.09
C VAL A 305 23.25 8.48 -26.30
N LEU A 306 22.88 7.21 -26.38
CA LEU A 306 21.74 6.66 -25.65
C LEU A 306 22.22 6.02 -24.34
N ASP A 307 21.48 6.22 -23.26
CA ASP A 307 21.78 5.67 -21.95
C ASP A 307 21.72 4.13 -22.01
N GLY A 308 22.79 3.47 -21.55
CA GLY A 308 22.89 2.00 -21.57
C GLY A 308 23.36 1.38 -22.89
N TYR A 309 23.59 2.19 -23.93
CA TYR A 309 24.15 1.74 -25.21
C TYR A 309 25.57 2.26 -25.38
N SER A 310 26.42 1.45 -26.02
CA SER A 310 27.76 1.87 -26.41
C SER A 310 27.72 2.57 -27.76
N GLY A 311 28.46 3.69 -27.87
CA GLY A 311 28.67 4.39 -29.12
C GLY A 311 27.68 5.53 -29.40
N LEU A 312 27.72 5.99 -30.64
CA LEU A 312 26.94 7.12 -31.15
C LEU A 312 25.93 6.59 -32.16
N HIS A 313 24.70 7.11 -32.10
CA HIS A 313 23.61 6.73 -32.99
C HIS A 313 23.16 7.92 -33.82
N ILE A 314 22.82 7.69 -35.08
CA ILE A 314 22.19 8.71 -35.95
C ILE A 314 20.69 8.44 -35.99
N VAL A 315 19.92 9.46 -35.59
CA VAL A 315 18.46 9.37 -35.43
C VAL A 315 17.79 10.58 -36.07
N ASN A 316 16.50 10.46 -36.39
CA ASN A 316 15.70 11.60 -36.86
C ASN A 316 15.36 12.52 -35.69
N LEU A 317 15.45 13.83 -35.89
CA LEU A 317 15.03 14.83 -34.90
C LEU A 317 13.54 14.70 -34.53
N SER A 318 12.69 14.27 -35.47
CA SER A 318 11.25 14.03 -35.22
C SER A 318 10.95 12.88 -34.26
N GLU A 319 11.93 12.01 -33.99
CA GLU A 319 11.80 10.87 -33.06
C GLU A 319 12.33 11.21 -31.65
N LEU A 320 12.76 12.46 -31.44
CA LEU A 320 13.31 12.96 -30.20
C LEU A 320 12.32 13.84 -29.47
N ALA A 321 12.13 13.58 -28.19
CA ALA A 321 11.48 14.50 -27.27
C ALA A 321 12.52 15.17 -26.37
N LYS A 322 12.54 16.52 -26.37
CA LYS A 322 13.43 17.32 -25.52
C LYS A 322 13.06 17.16 -24.04
N SER A 323 14.07 17.05 -23.17
CA SER A 323 13.89 17.13 -21.72
C SER A 323 13.56 18.55 -21.28
N VAL A 324 12.65 18.69 -20.31
CA VAL A 324 12.23 19.97 -19.71
C VAL A 324 12.20 19.85 -18.19
N ASP A 325 12.27 20.98 -17.48
CA ASP A 325 12.25 20.99 -16.01
C ASP A 325 10.85 20.71 -15.46
N CYS A 326 9.84 21.24 -16.15
CA CYS A 326 8.43 21.02 -15.84
C CYS A 326 7.63 20.80 -17.13
N HIS A 327 6.62 19.95 -17.05
CA HIS A 327 5.65 19.75 -18.12
C HIS A 327 4.27 19.53 -17.49
N GLN A 328 3.30 20.35 -17.90
CA GLN A 328 2.02 20.48 -17.20
C GLN A 328 2.23 20.81 -15.71
N ASN A 329 1.64 20.04 -14.79
CA ASN A 329 1.79 20.22 -13.35
C ASN A 329 2.90 19.35 -12.74
N PHE A 330 3.73 18.69 -13.56
CA PHE A 330 4.81 17.82 -13.11
C PHE A 330 6.16 18.53 -13.28
N CYS A 331 7.04 18.39 -12.31
CA CYS A 331 8.41 18.91 -12.37
C CYS A 331 9.41 17.85 -11.94
N ILE A 332 10.65 17.95 -12.41
CA ILE A 332 11.75 17.08 -11.99
C ILE A 332 11.96 17.13 -10.46
N ASN A 333 12.43 16.02 -9.90
CA ASN A 333 12.61 15.78 -8.46
C ASN A 333 11.36 15.87 -7.58
N ARG A 334 10.16 16.02 -8.16
CA ARG A 334 8.90 15.90 -7.42
C ARG A 334 8.55 14.44 -7.15
N GLN A 335 7.97 14.20 -5.98
CA GLN A 335 7.35 12.93 -5.63
C GLN A 335 5.97 12.82 -6.28
N VAL A 336 5.70 11.66 -6.84
CA VAL A 336 4.45 11.32 -7.51
C VAL A 336 4.06 9.88 -7.20
N LEU A 337 2.80 9.54 -7.43
CA LEU A 337 2.30 8.17 -7.41
C LEU A 337 2.15 7.67 -8.84
N TYR A 338 2.83 6.58 -9.18
CA TYR A 338 2.71 5.90 -10.47
C TYR A 338 1.71 4.74 -10.39
N SER A 339 0.83 4.65 -11.38
CA SER A 339 -0.13 3.54 -11.55
C SER A 339 -0.94 3.22 -10.28
N ASN A 340 -1.30 4.26 -9.53
CA ASN A 340 -2.05 4.20 -8.28
C ASN A 340 -1.44 3.36 -7.15
N SER A 341 -0.18 2.93 -7.24
CA SER A 341 0.41 1.96 -6.28
C SER A 341 1.86 2.24 -5.90
N TYR A 342 2.63 2.90 -6.76
CA TYR A 342 4.07 3.03 -6.55
C TYR A 342 4.48 4.48 -6.29
N ASP A 343 5.07 4.73 -5.14
CA ASP A 343 5.78 5.98 -4.90
C ASP A 343 6.93 6.12 -5.91
N ALA A 344 7.02 7.28 -6.53
CA ALA A 344 8.00 7.55 -7.57
C ALA A 344 8.58 8.96 -7.44
N THR A 345 9.81 9.13 -7.89
CA THR A 345 10.45 10.44 -8.02
C THR A 345 10.79 10.70 -9.47
N ILE A 346 10.32 11.83 -10.02
CA ILE A 346 10.62 12.23 -11.39
C ILE A 346 12.10 12.61 -11.51
N LYS A 347 12.82 12.05 -12.48
CA LYS A 347 14.23 12.38 -12.78
C LYS A 347 14.41 13.18 -14.06
N LYS A 348 13.61 12.88 -15.10
CA LYS A 348 13.55 13.68 -16.33
C LYS A 348 12.09 13.78 -16.78
N LEU A 349 11.71 14.90 -17.38
CA LEU A 349 10.43 15.09 -18.05
C LEU A 349 10.67 15.44 -19.50
N PHE A 350 9.81 14.96 -20.39
CA PHE A 350 9.97 15.16 -21.82
C PHE A 350 8.75 15.82 -22.42
N THR A 351 8.98 16.61 -23.48
CA THR A 351 7.97 17.39 -24.21
C THR A 351 6.85 16.56 -24.84
N ASN A 352 7.02 15.24 -24.99
CA ASN A 352 6.01 14.31 -25.51
C ASN A 352 5.10 13.72 -24.41
N GLY A 353 5.07 14.30 -23.22
CA GLY A 353 4.22 13.80 -22.13
C GLY A 353 4.75 12.54 -21.43
N LYS A 354 6.04 12.22 -21.59
CA LYS A 354 6.68 11.12 -20.85
C LYS A 354 7.58 11.63 -19.72
N ALA A 355 7.74 10.81 -18.70
CA ALA A 355 8.64 11.04 -17.58
C ALA A 355 9.57 9.84 -17.40
N GLN A 356 10.82 10.11 -17.05
CA GLN A 356 11.71 9.12 -16.48
C GLN A 356 11.64 9.21 -14.97
N VAL A 357 11.27 8.12 -14.29
CA VAL A 357 11.02 8.08 -12.84
C VAL A 357 11.85 7.00 -12.16
N VAL A 358 12.20 7.21 -10.89
CA VAL A 358 12.71 6.16 -9.99
C VAL A 358 11.54 5.72 -9.12
N LEU A 359 11.20 4.43 -9.17
CA LEU A 359 10.15 3.85 -8.33
C LEU A 359 10.75 3.38 -7.00
N SER A 360 10.10 3.70 -5.89
CA SER A 360 10.52 3.25 -4.56
C SER A 360 10.49 1.72 -4.47
N GLY A 361 11.61 1.12 -4.04
CA GLY A 361 11.76 -0.33 -3.94
C GLY A 361 12.23 -1.03 -5.23
N TYR A 362 12.32 -0.31 -6.36
CA TYR A 362 12.84 -0.84 -7.62
C TYR A 362 14.19 -0.23 -7.95
N SER A 363 15.05 -1.02 -8.57
CA SER A 363 16.31 -0.54 -9.13
C SER A 363 16.09 -0.01 -10.55
N GLY A 364 16.72 1.12 -10.84
CA GLY A 364 16.76 1.70 -12.18
C GLY A 364 15.76 2.82 -12.43
N LEU A 365 15.71 3.22 -13.70
CA LEU A 365 14.88 4.31 -14.22
C LEU A 365 13.80 3.72 -15.11
N HIS A 366 12.56 4.16 -14.92
CA HIS A 366 11.40 3.72 -15.69
C HIS A 366 10.88 4.88 -16.53
N ILE A 367 10.48 4.62 -17.77
CA ILE A 367 9.85 5.61 -18.63
C ILE A 367 8.35 5.37 -18.64
N VAL A 368 7.58 6.36 -18.21
CA VAL A 368 6.14 6.27 -17.99
C VAL A 368 5.43 7.48 -18.62
N ASN A 369 4.14 7.37 -18.90
CA ASN A 369 3.34 8.51 -19.33
C ASN A 369 2.97 9.38 -18.12
N ILE A 370 3.02 10.71 -18.26
CA ILE A 370 2.66 11.62 -17.16
C ILE A 370 1.17 11.50 -16.75
N SER A 371 0.32 11.01 -17.65
CA SER A 371 -1.10 10.75 -17.37
C SER A 371 -1.32 9.61 -16.37
N GLU A 372 -0.31 8.77 -16.16
CA GLU A 372 -0.34 7.67 -15.17
C GLU A 372 0.26 8.10 -13.82
N LEU A 373 0.69 9.37 -13.71
CA LEU A 373 1.25 9.96 -12.51
C LEU A 373 0.20 10.79 -11.79
N ALA A 374 0.24 10.77 -10.47
CA ALA A 374 -0.48 11.71 -9.62
C ALA A 374 0.51 12.48 -8.75
N ASN A 375 0.42 13.80 -8.77
CA ASN A 375 1.24 14.66 -7.92
C ASN A 375 0.99 14.40 -6.44
N SER A 376 2.07 14.35 -5.67
CA SER A 376 2.01 14.49 -4.21
C SER A 376 1.64 15.94 -3.85
N ILE A 377 0.64 16.09 -2.99
CA ILE A 377 0.10 17.36 -2.52
C ILE A 377 0.06 17.35 -0.99
N GLN A 378 0.05 18.54 -0.38
CA GLN A 378 0.06 18.64 1.08
C GLN A 378 -1.27 18.21 1.69
N CYS A 379 -2.37 18.66 1.08
CA CYS A 379 -3.72 18.38 1.52
C CYS A 379 -4.64 18.20 0.32
N LEU A 380 -5.63 17.32 0.46
CA LEU A 380 -6.75 17.18 -0.45
C LEU A 380 -8.03 17.45 0.33
N ARG A 381 -8.67 18.58 0.03
CA ARG A 381 -9.77 19.13 0.84
C ARG A 381 -9.30 19.37 2.27
N GLU A 382 -9.92 18.72 3.25
CA GLU A 382 -9.61 18.85 4.68
C GLU A 382 -8.72 17.70 5.19
N LEU A 383 -8.17 16.86 4.31
CA LEU A 383 -7.27 15.76 4.68
C LEU A 383 -5.84 16.11 4.27
N CYS A 384 -4.95 16.20 5.24
CA CYS A 384 -3.56 16.58 5.09
C CYS A 384 -2.62 15.44 5.47
N ALA A 385 -1.41 15.47 4.90
CA ALA A 385 -0.32 14.64 5.39
C ALA A 385 -0.04 14.95 6.87
N GLY A 386 0.04 13.91 7.70
CA GLY A 386 0.20 13.98 9.14
C GLY A 386 -1.08 13.72 9.94
N ASP A 387 -2.26 13.86 9.31
CA ASP A 387 -3.54 13.71 9.99
C ASP A 387 -3.75 12.29 10.53
N SER A 388 -4.34 12.22 11.72
CA SER A 388 -4.89 10.98 12.27
C SER A 388 -6.33 10.81 11.81
N VAL A 389 -6.66 9.64 11.28
CA VAL A 389 -7.94 9.35 10.65
C VAL A 389 -8.39 7.93 11.00
N MET A 390 -9.63 7.59 10.65
CA MET A 390 -10.15 6.24 10.81
C MET A 390 -10.29 5.56 9.45
N TYR A 391 -9.65 4.40 9.30
CA TYR A 391 -9.72 3.53 8.12
C TYR A 391 -10.84 2.50 8.29
N ASN A 392 -11.66 2.33 7.24
CA ASN A 392 -12.75 1.34 7.15
C ASN A 392 -13.67 1.30 8.38
N ASN A 393 -13.88 2.46 9.02
CA ASN A 393 -14.74 2.64 10.19
C ASN A 393 -14.33 1.86 11.45
N THR A 394 -13.13 1.29 11.50
CA THR A 394 -12.73 0.42 12.63
C THR A 394 -11.39 0.80 13.22
N THR A 395 -10.43 1.18 12.38
CA THR A 395 -9.01 1.18 12.76
C THR A 395 -8.40 2.55 12.57
N LYS A 396 -7.60 3.01 13.55
CA LYS A 396 -6.89 4.27 13.43
C LYS A 396 -5.79 4.16 12.37
N ALA A 397 -5.62 5.22 11.60
CA ALA A 397 -4.58 5.35 10.61
C ALA A 397 -3.99 6.75 10.65
N LYS A 398 -2.76 6.89 10.15
CA LYS A 398 -2.09 8.19 9.99
C LYS A 398 -1.76 8.40 8.52
N ILE A 399 -2.15 9.54 7.98
CA ILE A 399 -1.84 9.93 6.61
C ILE A 399 -0.37 10.31 6.54
N LEU A 400 0.37 9.66 5.64
CA LEU A 400 1.77 9.98 5.35
C LEU A 400 1.91 10.91 4.15
N LYS A 401 1.16 10.62 3.07
CA LYS A 401 1.17 11.39 1.82
C LYS A 401 -0.22 11.45 1.22
N VAL A 402 -0.48 12.53 0.50
CA VAL A 402 -1.75 12.75 -0.21
C VAL A 402 -1.45 12.95 -1.69
N TYR A 403 -2.26 12.33 -2.55
CA TYR A 403 -2.08 12.40 -3.99
C TYR A 403 -3.31 13.02 -4.67
N SER A 404 -3.05 13.73 -5.77
CA SER A 404 -4.07 14.43 -6.57
C SER A 404 -5.15 13.54 -7.20
N ASN A 405 -4.95 12.22 -7.23
CA ASN A 405 -5.91 11.23 -7.74
C ASN A 405 -6.81 10.61 -6.63
N ASN A 406 -7.06 11.33 -5.53
CA ASN A 406 -7.85 10.85 -4.38
C ASN A 406 -7.28 9.61 -3.68
N LYS A 407 -5.99 9.33 -3.85
CA LYS A 407 -5.27 8.31 -3.11
C LYS A 407 -4.46 8.93 -1.99
N VAL A 408 -4.28 8.17 -0.91
CA VAL A 408 -3.38 8.53 0.18
C VAL A 408 -2.52 7.33 0.56
N GLN A 409 -1.31 7.63 1.02
CA GLN A 409 -0.44 6.66 1.68
C GLN A 409 -0.66 6.78 3.18
N VAL A 410 -0.94 5.67 3.86
CA VAL A 410 -1.24 5.66 5.30
C VAL A 410 -0.42 4.60 6.03
N THR A 411 -0.18 4.80 7.32
CA THR A 411 0.12 3.71 8.27
C THR A 411 -1.14 3.36 9.03
N ILE A 412 -1.51 2.10 9.08
CA ILE A 412 -2.72 1.63 9.76
C ILE A 412 -2.30 0.91 11.03
N GLU A 413 -2.91 1.26 12.16
CA GLU A 413 -2.60 0.65 13.46
C GLU A 413 -2.85 -0.87 13.41
N GLY A 414 -1.89 -1.67 13.87
CA GLY A 414 -1.94 -3.13 13.81
C GLY A 414 -1.51 -3.76 12.48
N TYR A 415 -1.21 -2.96 11.45
CA TYR A 415 -0.68 -3.44 10.17
C TYR A 415 0.79 -3.04 10.00
N SER A 416 1.56 -3.87 9.30
CA SER A 416 2.96 -3.58 8.99
C SER A 416 3.09 -2.78 7.70
N GLY A 417 3.97 -1.78 7.71
CA GLY A 417 4.32 -0.99 6.54
C GLY A 417 3.33 0.14 6.23
N THR A 418 3.31 0.55 4.95
CA THR A 418 2.48 1.64 4.44
C THR A 418 1.50 1.12 3.41
N HIS A 419 0.27 1.63 3.42
CA HIS A 419 -0.79 1.20 2.51
C HIS A 419 -1.25 2.35 1.64
N MET A 420 -1.54 2.05 0.37
CA MET A 420 -2.17 2.97 -0.56
C MET A 420 -3.67 2.71 -0.61
N ILE A 421 -4.47 3.67 -0.13
CA ILE A 421 -5.94 3.54 -0.04
C ILE A 421 -6.63 4.73 -0.69
N ASN A 422 -7.93 4.60 -0.98
CA ASN A 422 -8.72 5.75 -1.43
C ASN A 422 -9.11 6.62 -0.25
N VAL A 423 -9.24 7.92 -0.50
CA VAL A 423 -9.75 8.89 0.48
C VAL A 423 -11.19 8.56 0.92
N SER A 424 -11.98 7.87 0.10
CA SER A 424 -13.34 7.42 0.46
C SER A 424 -13.37 6.35 1.56
N GLU A 425 -12.27 5.65 1.80
CA GLU A 425 -12.14 4.61 2.83
C GLU A 425 -11.76 5.22 4.20
N ILE A 426 -11.65 6.55 4.26
CA ILE A 426 -11.15 7.29 5.39
C ILE A 426 -12.26 8.17 5.96
N SER A 427 -12.38 8.13 7.28
CA SER A 427 -13.22 9.02 8.05
C SER A 427 -12.36 9.97 8.87
N ARG A 428 -12.67 11.26 8.80
CA ARG A 428 -11.91 12.32 9.46
C ARG A 428 -12.41 12.52 10.89
N PRO A 429 -11.52 12.87 11.83
CA PRO A 429 -11.92 13.29 13.15
C PRO A 429 -12.71 14.60 13.07
N THR A 430 -13.70 14.74 13.92
CA THR A 430 -14.49 15.95 14.16
C THR A 430 -14.53 16.21 15.66
N ARG A 431 -14.69 17.48 16.04
CA ARG A 431 -14.77 17.86 17.46
C ARG A 431 -15.99 17.25 18.14
N CYS A 432 -17.13 17.29 17.45
CA CYS A 432 -18.40 16.75 17.91
C CYS A 432 -19.25 16.28 16.72
N LEU A 433 -20.12 15.29 16.93
CA LEU A 433 -21.13 14.84 15.97
C LEU A 433 -22.34 14.28 16.72
N ASP A 434 -23.56 14.63 16.27
CA ASP A 434 -24.82 14.23 16.90
C ASP A 434 -24.83 14.49 18.43
N GLY A 435 -24.19 15.58 18.84
CA GLY A 435 -24.02 15.99 20.23
C GLY A 435 -22.89 15.28 20.97
N VAL A 436 -22.35 14.16 20.50
CA VAL A 436 -21.20 13.48 21.14
C VAL A 436 -19.91 14.20 20.78
N CYS A 437 -19.12 14.58 21.78
CA CYS A 437 -17.86 15.30 21.64
C CYS A 437 -16.68 14.49 22.20
N ALA A 438 -15.49 14.72 21.64
CA ALA A 438 -14.25 14.23 22.25
C ALA A 438 -14.11 14.76 23.69
N GLY A 439 -13.79 13.86 24.63
CA GLY A 439 -13.71 14.13 26.06
C GLY A 439 -14.99 13.84 26.85
N ASP A 440 -16.14 13.64 26.18
CA ASP A 440 -17.40 13.33 26.86
C ASP A 440 -17.31 12.00 27.63
N SER A 441 -17.95 11.96 28.80
CA SER A 441 -18.21 10.71 29.54
C SER A 441 -19.67 10.29 29.32
N LEU A 442 -19.85 9.15 28.66
CA LEU A 442 -21.13 8.65 28.17
C LEU A 442 -21.36 7.21 28.65
N MET A 443 -22.61 6.75 28.57
CA MET A 443 -22.94 5.34 28.74
C MET A 443 -22.84 4.64 27.38
N TYR A 444 -22.05 3.57 27.31
CA TYR A 444 -21.92 2.67 26.17
C TYR A 444 -22.76 1.42 26.38
N ASP A 445 -23.51 1.04 25.34
CA ASP A 445 -24.35 -0.15 25.28
C ASP A 445 -25.15 -0.40 26.57
N ARG A 446 -25.72 0.68 27.10
CA ARG A 446 -26.64 0.67 28.24
C ARG A 446 -26.08 0.12 29.56
N THR A 447 -24.80 -0.18 29.66
CA THR A 447 -24.27 -0.94 30.80
C THR A 447 -22.94 -0.42 31.31
N MET A 448 -22.11 0.15 30.44
CA MET A 448 -20.74 0.51 30.77
C MET A 448 -20.48 1.99 30.59
N GLU A 449 -19.70 2.60 31.47
CA GLU A 449 -19.23 3.96 31.26
C GLU A 449 -18.07 3.99 30.27
N ALA A 450 -18.12 4.97 29.38
CA ALA A 450 -17.15 5.18 28.34
C ALA A 450 -16.72 6.65 28.29
N LYS A 451 -15.43 6.87 28.03
CA LYS A 451 -14.89 8.19 27.72
C LYS A 451 -14.59 8.28 26.23
N VAL A 452 -15.13 9.29 25.58
CA VAL A 452 -14.90 9.53 24.15
C VAL A 452 -13.52 10.14 23.97
N ILE A 453 -12.70 9.53 23.12
CA ILE A 453 -11.36 9.99 22.78
C ILE A 453 -11.44 10.86 21.52
N GLU A 454 -12.04 10.33 20.47
CA GLU A 454 -12.19 10.98 19.17
C GLU A 454 -13.57 10.66 18.58
N VAL A 455 -14.12 11.58 17.80
CA VAL A 455 -15.39 11.40 17.07
C VAL A 455 -15.10 11.55 15.59
N TYR A 456 -15.71 10.74 14.73
CA TYR A 456 -15.45 10.73 13.30
C TYR A 456 -16.71 11.07 12.49
N ASN A 457 -16.52 11.66 11.31
CA ASN A 457 -17.61 12.12 10.45
C ASN A 457 -18.50 11.00 9.85
N ASN A 458 -18.13 9.73 10.04
CA ASN A 458 -18.88 8.53 9.67
C ASN A 458 -19.81 8.03 10.80
N ARG A 459 -20.09 8.85 11.82
CA ARG A 459 -20.89 8.49 13.00
C ARG A 459 -20.28 7.38 13.86
N GLN A 460 -18.96 7.21 13.81
CA GLN A 460 -18.21 6.39 14.76
C GLN A 460 -17.51 7.28 15.79
N ALA A 461 -17.24 6.71 16.95
CA ALA A 461 -16.43 7.31 18.00
C ALA A 461 -15.42 6.28 18.52
N LEU A 462 -14.20 6.75 18.81
CA LEU A 462 -13.20 5.97 19.53
C LEU A 462 -13.37 6.27 21.02
N ILE A 463 -13.58 5.23 21.83
CA ILE A 463 -13.87 5.34 23.26
C ILE A 463 -12.90 4.48 24.09
N THR A 464 -12.65 4.85 25.35
CA THR A 464 -12.20 3.91 26.38
C THR A 464 -13.38 3.48 27.22
N ILE A 465 -13.50 2.19 27.55
CA ILE A 465 -14.54 1.66 28.42
C ILE A 465 -13.95 1.42 29.81
N GLU A 466 -14.63 1.88 30.86
CA GLU A 466 -14.19 1.68 32.24
C GLU A 466 -14.10 0.17 32.56
N GLY A 467 -12.96 -0.25 33.13
CA GLY A 467 -12.70 -1.66 33.45
C GLY A 467 -12.13 -2.50 32.30
N TYR A 468 -12.03 -1.95 31.08
CA TYR A 468 -11.41 -2.60 29.92
C TYR A 468 -10.12 -1.90 29.52
N ASN A 469 -9.15 -2.68 29.04
CA ASN A 469 -7.90 -2.15 28.53
C ASN A 469 -8.03 -1.83 27.03
N GLY A 470 -7.52 -0.66 26.63
CA GLY A 470 -7.44 -0.25 25.23
C GLY A 470 -8.55 0.71 24.81
N THR A 471 -8.70 0.84 23.49
CA THR A 471 -9.68 1.73 22.87
C THR A 471 -10.61 0.92 21.96
N HIS A 472 -11.85 1.36 21.85
CA HIS A 472 -12.90 0.66 21.10
C HIS A 472 -13.57 1.63 20.14
N THR A 473 -13.78 1.21 18.90
CA THR A 473 -14.55 1.97 17.92
C THR A 473 -16.01 1.55 18.01
N VAL A 474 -16.91 2.50 18.25
CA VAL A 474 -18.34 2.26 18.43
C VAL A 474 -19.19 3.27 17.67
N ALA A 475 -20.37 2.87 17.25
CA ALA A 475 -21.32 3.78 16.62
C ALA A 475 -21.81 4.81 17.63
N ILE A 476 -21.90 6.08 17.25
CA ILE A 476 -22.38 7.16 18.14
C ILE A 476 -23.77 6.86 18.70
N SER A 477 -24.61 6.14 17.95
CA SER A 477 -25.96 5.74 18.36
C SER A 477 -26.00 4.79 19.56
N THR A 478 -24.90 4.10 19.90
CA THR A 478 -24.81 3.24 21.10
C THR A 478 -24.37 4.01 22.33
N LEU A 479 -24.02 5.29 22.18
CA LEU A 479 -23.59 6.17 23.25
C LEU A 479 -24.76 7.02 23.75
N SER A 480 -24.82 7.23 25.05
CA SER A 480 -25.87 8.03 25.68
C SER A 480 -25.32 9.03 26.67
N LYS A 481 -25.79 10.28 26.55
CA LYS A 481 -25.31 11.40 27.37
C LYS A 481 -25.79 11.27 28.80
N LYS A 482 -24.89 11.57 29.73
CA LYS A 482 -25.26 11.85 31.11
C LYS A 482 -26.07 13.15 31.14
N VAL A 483 -27.26 13.09 31.70
CA VAL A 483 -28.15 14.23 31.91
C VAL A 483 -28.41 14.40 33.39
N THR A 484 -28.72 15.62 33.83
CA THR A 484 -29.04 15.90 35.24
C THR A 484 -30.32 15.18 35.66
N CYS A 485 -31.34 15.24 34.80
CA CYS A 485 -32.62 14.59 35.00
C CYS A 485 -33.21 14.13 33.67
N ALA A 486 -34.00 13.06 33.68
CA ALA A 486 -34.84 12.63 32.56
C ALA A 486 -36.14 12.03 33.11
N SER A 487 -37.26 12.32 32.44
CA SER A 487 -38.60 11.88 32.88
C SER A 487 -38.92 12.20 34.35
N GLY A 488 -38.44 13.36 34.82
CA GLY A 488 -38.61 13.81 36.19
C GLY A 488 -37.72 13.09 37.22
N ILE A 489 -36.90 12.11 36.85
CA ILE A 489 -35.92 11.44 37.72
C ILE A 489 -34.55 12.11 37.56
N CYS A 490 -33.91 12.46 38.67
CA CYS A 490 -32.64 13.17 38.71
C CYS A 490 -31.54 12.34 39.40
N ALA A 491 -30.28 12.63 39.07
CA ALA A 491 -29.16 12.12 39.85
C ALA A 491 -29.24 12.60 41.31
N GLY A 492 -29.05 11.68 42.25
CA GLY A 492 -29.21 11.90 43.70
C GLY A 492 -30.56 11.48 44.26
N ASP A 493 -31.59 11.30 43.41
CA ASP A 493 -32.92 10.89 43.86
C ASP A 493 -32.89 9.52 44.56
N GLN A 494 -33.64 9.40 45.65
CA GLN A 494 -33.94 8.12 46.28
C GLN A 494 -35.30 7.63 45.78
N LEU A 495 -35.29 6.47 45.13
CA LEU A 495 -36.41 5.90 44.41
C LEU A 495 -36.62 4.45 44.81
N MET A 496 -37.72 3.91 44.34
CA MET A 496 -38.07 2.51 44.48
C MET A 496 -37.78 1.81 43.14
N TYR A 497 -36.87 0.83 43.12
CA TYR A 497 -36.58 -0.07 42.00
C TYR A 497 -37.41 -1.36 42.06
N ASP A 498 -38.10 -1.67 40.95
CA ASP A 498 -38.91 -2.88 40.76
C ASP A 498 -39.88 -3.21 41.91
N PHE A 499 -40.48 -2.15 42.48
CA PHE A 499 -41.51 -2.21 43.54
C PHE A 499 -41.16 -2.90 44.87
N THR A 500 -39.95 -3.44 45.00
CA THR A 500 -39.42 -4.09 46.19
C THR A 500 -38.19 -3.44 46.83
N MET A 501 -37.35 -2.69 46.10
CA MET A 501 -36.03 -2.29 46.63
C MET A 501 -35.79 -0.79 46.61
N LYS A 502 -35.17 -0.25 47.67
CA LYS A 502 -34.70 1.15 47.68
C LYS A 502 -33.47 1.30 46.80
N ALA A 503 -33.48 2.31 45.97
CA ALA A 503 -32.40 2.63 45.05
C ALA A 503 -32.04 4.12 45.14
N LYS A 504 -30.74 4.42 45.13
CA LYS A 504 -30.25 5.79 44.94
C LYS A 504 -29.76 5.95 43.51
N VAL A 505 -30.28 6.94 42.80
CA VAL A 505 -29.82 7.27 41.45
C VAL A 505 -28.47 7.95 41.53
N LEU A 506 -27.46 7.36 40.90
CA LEU A 506 -26.14 7.96 40.77
C LEU A 506 -26.03 8.84 39.52
N LYS A 507 -26.53 8.33 38.38
CA LYS A 507 -26.44 8.99 37.07
C LYS A 507 -27.70 8.71 36.26
N VAL A 508 -28.12 9.66 35.45
CA VAL A 508 -29.26 9.53 34.51
C VAL A 508 -28.75 9.73 33.09
N PHE A 509 -29.28 8.96 32.14
CA PHE A 509 -28.85 8.98 30.75
C PHE A 509 -29.99 9.31 29.79
N SER A 510 -29.66 9.99 28.69
CA SER A 510 -30.62 10.55 27.73
C SER A 510 -31.52 9.53 27.04
N HIS A 511 -31.15 8.24 27.02
CA HIS A 511 -31.94 7.15 26.45
C HIS A 511 -32.90 6.48 27.43
N GLY A 512 -33.14 7.11 28.59
CA GLY A 512 -34.13 6.63 29.55
C GLY A 512 -33.61 5.54 30.49
N GLN A 513 -32.31 5.53 30.78
CA GLN A 513 -31.72 4.65 31.80
C GLN A 513 -31.08 5.46 32.94
N ALA A 514 -30.87 4.78 34.06
CA ALA A 514 -30.15 5.31 35.21
C ALA A 514 -29.18 4.27 35.77
N LEU A 515 -28.02 4.75 36.24
CA LEU A 515 -27.12 3.97 37.09
C LEU A 515 -27.54 4.20 38.54
N ILE A 516 -27.83 3.13 39.27
CA ILE A 516 -28.34 3.17 40.64
C ILE A 516 -27.48 2.33 41.59
N THR A 517 -27.53 2.62 42.89
CA THR A 517 -27.13 1.68 43.95
C THR A 517 -28.38 1.16 44.63
N ILE A 518 -28.49 -0.15 44.81
CA ILE A 518 -29.63 -0.78 45.47
C ILE A 518 -29.25 -1.07 46.93
N GLU A 519 -30.09 -0.66 47.87
CA GLU A 519 -29.85 -0.92 49.29
C GLU A 519 -29.80 -2.43 49.57
N GLY A 520 -28.75 -2.88 50.24
CA GLY A 520 -28.51 -4.31 50.54
C GLY A 520 -27.74 -5.07 49.46
N TYR A 521 -27.43 -4.45 48.31
CA TYR A 521 -26.61 -5.04 47.25
C TYR A 521 -25.29 -4.28 47.11
N ASN A 522 -24.21 -5.03 46.84
CA ASN A 522 -22.91 -4.44 46.55
C ASN A 522 -22.81 -4.10 45.06
N GLY A 523 -22.39 -2.87 44.76
CA GLY A 523 -22.12 -2.42 43.40
C GLY A 523 -23.14 -1.41 42.87
N THR A 524 -23.08 -1.20 41.56
CA THR A 524 -23.98 -0.31 40.82
C THR A 524 -24.71 -1.10 39.74
N HIS A 525 -25.94 -0.72 39.45
CA HIS A 525 -26.81 -1.39 38.49
C HIS A 525 -27.36 -0.40 37.49
N THR A 526 -27.38 -0.75 36.21
CA THR A 526 -28.04 0.07 35.20
C THR A 526 -29.46 -0.43 34.96
N VAL A 527 -30.44 0.48 35.11
CA VAL A 527 -31.86 0.14 35.06
C VAL A 527 -32.62 1.12 34.16
N SER A 528 -33.79 0.69 33.66
CA SER A 528 -34.70 1.58 32.92
C SER A 528 -35.31 2.60 33.88
N LEU A 529 -35.43 3.87 33.47
CA LEU A 529 -36.15 4.88 34.25
C LEU A 529 -37.61 4.48 34.54
N GLN A 530 -38.21 3.66 33.70
CA GLN A 530 -39.58 3.14 33.90
C GLN A 530 -39.68 2.15 35.07
N SER A 531 -38.57 1.51 35.45
CA SER A 531 -38.52 0.61 36.61
C SER A 531 -38.34 1.34 37.94
N LEU A 532 -38.18 2.67 37.89
CA LEU A 532 -37.96 3.53 39.05
C LEU A 532 -39.21 4.34 39.37
N THR A 533 -39.66 4.27 40.63
CA THR A 533 -40.84 4.99 41.10
C THR A 533 -40.46 6.02 42.16
N LYS A 534 -40.88 7.28 41.96
CA LYS A 534 -40.70 8.35 42.94
C LYS A 534 -41.61 8.16 44.17
N PRO A 535 -41.11 8.44 45.38
CA PRO A 535 -41.98 8.58 46.54
C PRO A 535 -42.89 9.78 46.35
N VAL A 536 -44.14 9.64 46.77
CA VAL A 536 -45.15 10.70 46.83
C VAL A 536 -45.53 10.92 48.30
N THR A 537 -45.92 12.15 48.64
CA THR A 537 -46.27 12.51 50.02
C THR A 537 -47.45 11.67 50.54
N CYS A 538 -48.48 11.53 49.70
CA CYS A 538 -49.65 10.73 49.97
C CYS A 538 -50.19 10.13 48.67
N SER A 539 -50.80 8.96 48.75
CA SER A 539 -51.59 8.38 47.66
C SER A 539 -52.75 7.58 48.25
N LYS A 540 -53.93 7.68 47.63
CA LYS A 540 -55.17 7.03 48.09
C LYS A 540 -55.49 7.28 49.58
N GLY A 541 -55.20 8.48 50.08
CA GLY A 541 -55.48 8.86 51.48
C GLY A 541 -54.53 8.28 52.52
N ILE A 542 -53.50 7.53 52.11
CA ILE A 542 -52.39 7.07 52.94
C ILE A 542 -51.18 7.96 52.69
N CYS A 543 -50.60 8.51 53.75
CA CYS A 543 -49.43 9.39 53.73
C CYS A 543 -48.25 8.74 54.45
N ALA A 544 -47.03 9.16 54.09
CA ALA A 544 -45.85 8.84 54.89
C ALA A 544 -46.06 9.35 56.34
N GLY A 545 -45.82 8.49 57.32
CA GLY A 545 -46.03 8.75 58.75
C GLY A 545 -47.35 8.21 59.32
N ASP A 546 -48.33 7.89 58.47
CA ASP A 546 -49.62 7.38 58.92
C ASP A 546 -49.49 6.03 59.64
N ARG A 547 -50.31 5.84 60.68
CA ARG A 547 -50.51 4.51 61.29
C ARG A 547 -51.52 3.75 60.45
N VAL A 548 -51.22 2.50 60.14
CA VAL A 548 -52.04 1.68 59.24
C VAL A 548 -52.24 0.28 59.81
N THR A 549 -53.32 -0.36 59.39
CA THR A 549 -53.53 -1.80 59.53
C THR A 549 -53.34 -2.46 58.18
N TYR A 550 -52.44 -3.45 58.10
CA TYR A 550 -52.20 -4.31 56.94
C TYR A 550 -52.93 -5.64 57.12
N ASP A 551 -53.69 -6.05 56.11
CA ASP A 551 -54.45 -7.30 56.06
C ASP A 551 -55.30 -7.57 57.32
N ARG A 552 -55.87 -6.49 57.87
CA ARG A 552 -56.75 -6.46 59.07
C ARG A 552 -56.14 -6.98 60.37
N SER A 553 -54.88 -7.43 60.36
CA SER A 553 -54.29 -8.18 61.48
C SER A 553 -53.00 -7.56 62.01
N TYR A 554 -52.28 -6.84 61.14
CA TYR A 554 -50.98 -6.27 61.49
C TYR A 554 -51.08 -4.75 61.55
N THR A 555 -50.65 -4.14 62.66
CA THR A 555 -50.57 -2.68 62.78
C THR A 555 -49.16 -2.19 62.47
N GLY A 556 -49.03 -1.00 61.92
CA GLY A 556 -47.75 -0.49 61.47
C GLY A 556 -47.73 1.01 61.22
N LYS A 557 -46.57 1.51 60.75
CA LYS A 557 -46.39 2.90 60.33
C LYS A 557 -45.90 2.95 58.89
N VAL A 558 -46.50 3.81 58.09
CA VAL A 558 -46.06 4.07 56.71
C VAL A 558 -44.77 4.88 56.76
N ILE A 559 -43.74 4.38 56.10
CA ILE A 559 -42.44 5.04 55.96
C ILE A 559 -42.47 5.93 54.72
N SER A 560 -42.93 5.39 53.59
CA SER A 560 -43.00 6.10 52.32
C SER A 560 -44.12 5.55 51.45
N VAL A 561 -44.73 6.41 50.63
CA VAL A 561 -45.78 6.06 49.66
C VAL A 561 -45.24 6.29 48.26
N PHE A 562 -45.61 5.45 47.30
CA PHE A 562 -45.11 5.51 45.93
C PHE A 562 -46.24 5.71 44.92
N GLY A 563 -45.95 6.43 43.83
CA GLY A 563 -46.97 6.84 42.84
C GLY A 563 -47.67 5.69 42.12
N ASN A 564 -47.08 4.50 42.12
CA ASN A 564 -47.63 3.27 41.55
C ASN A 564 -48.68 2.58 42.46
N GLY A 565 -48.94 3.11 43.65
CA GLY A 565 -49.89 2.54 44.59
C GLY A 565 -49.32 1.49 45.56
N THR A 566 -48.00 1.47 45.78
CA THR A 566 -47.38 0.73 46.89
C THR A 566 -46.95 1.66 48.02
N ALA A 567 -46.79 1.12 49.22
CA ALA A 567 -46.20 1.80 50.36
C ALA A 567 -45.21 0.90 51.06
N GLN A 568 -44.17 1.51 51.64
CA GLN A 568 -43.28 0.84 52.56
C GLN A 568 -43.77 1.09 53.98
N VAL A 569 -43.92 0.03 54.77
CA VAL A 569 -44.43 0.08 56.15
C VAL A 569 -43.49 -0.65 57.10
N THR A 570 -43.38 -0.17 58.35
CA THR A 570 -42.93 -1.02 59.45
C THR A 570 -44.16 -1.71 60.06
N LEU A 571 -44.12 -3.02 60.23
CA LEU A 571 -45.21 -3.77 60.88
C LEU A 571 -44.79 -4.17 62.30
N ASN A 572 -45.66 -3.94 63.27
CA ASN A 572 -45.42 -4.32 64.65
C ASN A 572 -45.29 -5.85 64.74
N GLY A 573 -44.22 -6.33 65.39
CA GLY A 573 -43.93 -7.76 65.52
C GLY A 573 -43.08 -8.35 64.39
N TYR A 574 -42.73 -7.57 63.37
CA TYR A 574 -41.80 -7.98 62.31
C TYR A 574 -40.57 -7.07 62.30
N SER A 575 -39.42 -7.66 61.99
CA SER A 575 -38.19 -6.89 61.79
C SER A 575 -38.12 -6.35 60.36
N GLY A 576 -37.68 -5.10 60.23
CA GLY A 576 -37.44 -4.45 58.95
C GLY A 576 -38.64 -3.72 58.36
N THR A 577 -38.57 -3.47 57.06
CA THR A 577 -39.55 -2.70 56.30
C THR A 577 -40.19 -3.57 55.23
N HIS A 578 -41.50 -3.54 55.11
CA HIS A 578 -42.25 -4.35 54.15
C HIS A 578 -42.88 -3.46 53.08
N ASN A 579 -42.84 -3.90 51.82
CA ASN A 579 -43.55 -3.23 50.74
C ASN A 579 -44.90 -3.89 50.55
N VAL A 580 -45.97 -3.10 50.60
CA VAL A 580 -47.35 -3.57 50.55
C VAL A 580 -48.16 -2.72 49.57
N SER A 581 -49.22 -3.29 49.01
CA SER A 581 -50.16 -2.53 48.18
C SER A 581 -50.91 -1.52 49.04
N LEU A 582 -51.09 -0.28 48.57
CA LEU A 582 -51.93 0.70 49.28
C LEU A 582 -53.36 0.22 49.48
N ASN A 583 -53.87 -0.64 48.60
CA ASN A 583 -55.22 -1.21 48.73
C ASN A 583 -55.34 -2.18 49.93
N SER A 584 -54.22 -2.69 50.43
CA SER A 584 -54.17 -3.60 51.58
C SER A 584 -53.99 -2.86 52.91
N LEU A 585 -53.86 -1.53 52.86
CA LEU A 585 -53.67 -0.68 54.02
C LEU A 585 -54.95 0.08 54.38
N VAL A 586 -55.28 0.08 55.66
CA VAL A 586 -56.35 0.91 56.23
C VAL A 586 -55.73 1.92 57.18
N LYS A 587 -55.92 3.22 56.95
CA LYS A 587 -55.45 4.27 57.85
C LYS A 587 -56.17 4.17 59.19
N MET A 588 -55.41 4.09 60.26
CA MET A 588 -55.91 4.18 61.62
C MET A 588 -56.14 5.65 61.95
N ARG A 589 -57.30 5.96 62.53
CA ARG A 589 -57.65 7.32 62.95
C ARG A 589 -56.86 7.77 64.17
#